data_AF-A0A820HUB7-F1
#
_entry.id   AF-A0A820HUB7-F1
#
_cell.length_a   1.000
_cell.length_b   1.000
_cell.length_c   1.000
_cell.angle_alpha   90.00
_cell.angle_beta   90.00
_cell.angle_gamma   90.00
#
_symmetry.space_group_name_H-M   'P 1'
#
loop_
_entity.id
_entity.type
_entity.pdbx_description
1 polymer ?
#
loop_
_entity_poly.entity_id
_entity_poly.type
_entity_poly.pdbx_seq_one_letter_code
_entity_poly.pdbx_strand_id
1 'polypeptide(L)'
;ALLVSWNIYPSSIISHSAGDQAAAFVAGRLSLEEAVRVVYHRSRLQNRNTRQGGRMLAVSMSEEEVQNKLLKGIEHLACIAVVNSPRSVTISGDEKTIDEIQQILSVAYPNVFKARLRIENAFHSYQMNRFDIEKEMLSSLKDIRGLPIQDQKQIFNPICAKAKLYSSVIGEQMNDNIPVNGQYWWSNVRQAVRFYDAIAAIIKDEAANVFLEISPHPVLGTSIRECYELTNQQQSPPPLILPTLKRKENEQITLLTSLAQLTTSFHVWQQYFHTRQILPLKNHEEYFDNFPLYKFHLSPCWYESKDSSIQRLANRIPTHPLLGIRQLNDQTSATWKSL
;
A
#
# COMPACT_ATOMS: atom_id res chain seq x y z
N ALA A 1 0.58 0.76 15.84
CA ALA A 1 1.28 0.21 17.02
C ALA A 1 2.06 -1.06 16.70
N LEU A 2 1.40 -2.17 16.31
CA LEU A 2 2.06 -3.46 16.07
C LEU A 2 3.22 -3.40 15.06
N LEU A 3 2.99 -2.84 13.86
CA LEU A 3 4.04 -2.71 12.84
C LEU A 3 5.25 -1.89 13.32
N VAL A 4 5.00 -0.81 14.06
CA VAL A 4 6.05 0.02 14.67
C VAL A 4 6.85 -0.77 15.70
N SER A 5 6.20 -1.63 16.51
CA SER A 5 6.92 -2.51 17.46
C SER A 5 7.86 -3.51 16.76
N TRP A 6 7.65 -3.77 15.48
CA TRP A 6 8.51 -4.58 14.63
C TRP A 6 9.48 -3.76 13.77
N ASN A 7 9.63 -2.46 14.07
CA ASN A 7 10.46 -1.52 13.32
C ASN A 7 10.05 -1.33 11.85
N ILE A 8 8.76 -1.44 11.56
CA ILE A 8 8.19 -1.14 10.24
C ILE A 8 7.54 0.24 10.31
N TYR A 9 8.10 1.18 9.55
CA TYR A 9 7.68 2.58 9.52
C TYR A 9 7.28 2.99 8.09
N PRO A 10 6.19 3.76 7.93
CA PRO A 10 5.84 4.30 6.62
C PRO A 10 6.78 5.45 6.23
N SER A 11 7.13 5.54 4.95
CA SER A 11 7.69 6.77 4.35
C SER A 11 6.59 7.77 3.99
N SER A 12 5.43 7.26 3.59
CA SER A 12 4.23 8.03 3.26
C SER A 12 2.98 7.36 3.82
N ILE A 13 1.99 8.18 4.16
CA ILE A 13 0.72 7.77 4.73
C ILE A 13 -0.40 8.37 3.90
N ILE A 14 -1.34 7.52 3.49
CA ILE A 14 -2.60 7.92 2.87
C ILE A 14 -3.71 7.13 3.53
N SER A 15 -4.92 7.70 3.54
CA SER A 15 -6.10 6.96 3.90
C SER A 15 -7.27 7.23 2.96
N HIS A 16 -8.35 6.51 3.17
CA HIS A 16 -9.56 6.56 2.36
C HIS A 16 -10.76 6.87 3.27
N SER A 17 -11.30 8.08 3.18
CA SER A 17 -12.49 8.53 3.93
C SER A 17 -12.34 8.36 5.44
N ALA A 18 -12.94 7.32 6.02
CA ALA A 18 -13.02 7.10 7.46
C ALA A 18 -11.72 6.60 8.08
N GLY A 19 -10.64 6.42 7.32
CA GLY A 19 -9.33 6.12 7.89
C GLY A 19 -8.45 7.37 8.08
N ASP A 20 -8.88 8.55 7.58
CA ASP A 20 -8.08 9.78 7.62
C ASP A 20 -7.69 10.17 9.05
N GLN A 21 -8.53 9.93 10.07
CA GLN A 21 -8.18 10.26 11.45
C GLN A 21 -7.06 9.35 12.01
N ALA A 22 -6.98 8.10 11.55
CA ALA A 22 -5.89 7.20 11.93
C ALA A 22 -4.60 7.62 11.22
N ALA A 23 -4.67 8.04 9.95
CA ALA A 23 -3.54 8.60 9.22
C ALA A 23 -3.02 9.89 9.87
N ALA A 24 -3.90 10.82 10.22
CA ALA A 24 -3.56 12.06 10.90
C ALA A 24 -2.93 11.82 12.28
N PHE A 25 -3.43 10.84 13.04
CA PHE A 25 -2.83 10.41 14.31
C PHE A 25 -1.41 9.86 14.12
N VAL A 26 -1.21 8.94 13.17
CA VAL A 26 0.10 8.32 12.91
C VAL A 26 1.11 9.33 12.37
N ALA A 27 0.65 10.29 11.56
CA ALA A 27 1.46 11.39 11.03
C ALA A 27 1.74 12.51 12.05
N GLY A 28 1.27 12.38 13.31
CA GLY A 28 1.52 13.38 14.35
C GLY A 28 0.77 14.70 14.16
N ARG A 29 -0.34 14.69 13.40
CA ARG A 29 -1.25 15.84 13.23
C ARG A 29 -2.34 15.91 14.29
N LEU A 30 -2.67 14.76 14.88
CA LEU A 30 -3.63 14.61 15.97
C LEU A 30 -3.02 13.76 17.08
N SER A 31 -3.31 14.12 18.32
CA SER A 31 -3.10 13.23 19.48
C SER A 31 -4.12 12.09 19.43
N LEU A 32 -3.93 11.06 20.25
CA LEU A 32 -4.88 9.95 20.33
C LEU A 32 -6.27 10.46 20.76
N GLU A 33 -6.32 11.37 21.73
CA GLU A 33 -7.56 11.96 22.22
C GLU A 33 -8.30 12.73 21.12
N GLU A 34 -7.57 13.57 20.36
CA GLU A 34 -8.16 14.32 19.25
C GLU A 34 -8.64 13.40 18.13
N ALA A 35 -7.88 12.36 17.78
CA ALA A 35 -8.28 11.37 16.78
C ALA A 35 -9.55 10.60 17.20
N VAL A 36 -9.67 10.25 18.49
CA VAL A 36 -10.88 9.64 19.06
C VAL A 36 -12.06 10.63 19.03
N ARG A 37 -11.85 11.90 19.37
CA ARG A 37 -12.89 12.94 19.25
C ARG A 37 -13.38 13.07 17.80
N VAL A 38 -12.46 13.12 16.83
CA VAL A 38 -12.81 13.20 15.40
C VAL A 38 -13.68 12.03 14.99
N VAL A 39 -13.26 10.78 15.21
CA VAL A 39 -14.05 9.61 14.79
C VAL A 39 -15.41 9.57 15.51
N TYR A 40 -15.45 9.88 16.81
CA TYR A 40 -16.69 9.88 17.58
C TYR A 40 -17.71 10.88 17.03
N HIS A 41 -17.29 12.15 16.87
CA HIS A 41 -18.18 13.21 16.38
C HIS A 41 -18.55 12.98 14.91
N ARG A 42 -17.60 12.56 14.07
CA ARG A 42 -17.85 12.21 12.66
C ARG A 42 -18.92 11.11 12.55
N SER A 43 -18.74 9.99 13.25
CA SER A 43 -19.68 8.87 13.22
C SER A 43 -21.05 9.25 13.77
N ARG A 44 -21.12 9.94 14.93
CA ARG A 44 -22.39 10.35 15.54
C ARG A 44 -23.20 11.25 14.60
N LEU A 45 -22.54 12.21 13.97
CA LEU A 45 -23.21 13.18 13.10
C LEU A 45 -23.66 12.53 11.78
N GLN A 46 -22.79 11.74 11.15
CA GLN A 46 -23.12 11.01 9.92
C GLN A 46 -24.26 10.01 10.12
N ASN A 47 -24.37 9.39 11.30
CA ASN A 47 -25.43 8.43 11.62
C ASN A 47 -26.84 9.07 11.59
N ARG A 48 -26.96 10.40 11.69
CA ARG A 48 -28.27 11.09 11.54
C ARG A 48 -28.86 10.96 10.14
N ASN A 49 -28.00 10.80 9.13
CA ASN A 49 -28.41 10.59 7.74
C ASN A 49 -28.75 9.12 7.43
N THR A 50 -28.54 8.21 8.36
CA THR A 50 -28.86 6.80 8.15
C THR A 50 -30.37 6.63 8.02
N ARG A 51 -30.80 5.83 7.02
CA ARG A 51 -32.22 5.61 6.66
C ARG A 51 -32.96 6.85 6.15
N GLN A 52 -32.25 7.89 5.74
CA GLN A 52 -32.85 9.11 5.15
C GLN A 52 -32.86 9.05 3.60
N GLY A 53 -32.96 7.84 3.03
CA GLY A 53 -33.02 7.62 1.59
C GLY A 53 -31.69 7.82 0.85
N GLY A 54 -30.54 7.74 1.54
CA GLY A 54 -29.22 7.85 0.92
C GLY A 54 -28.66 6.49 0.46
N ARG A 55 -28.02 6.46 -0.70
CA ARG A 55 -27.40 5.25 -1.28
C ARG A 55 -26.10 5.56 -2.00
N MET A 56 -25.29 4.51 -2.20
CA MET A 56 -24.02 4.59 -2.93
C MET A 56 -23.87 3.40 -3.89
N LEU A 57 -23.32 3.66 -5.07
CA LEU A 57 -23.10 2.70 -6.15
C LEU A 57 -21.66 2.80 -6.65
N ALA A 58 -20.88 1.73 -6.51
CA ALA A 58 -19.58 1.61 -7.14
C ALA A 58 -19.75 1.24 -8.62
N VAL A 59 -19.01 1.90 -9.50
CA VAL A 59 -19.10 1.74 -10.97
C VAL A 59 -17.70 1.73 -11.58
N SER A 60 -17.46 0.79 -12.49
CA SER A 60 -16.19 0.70 -13.24
C SER A 60 -16.19 1.60 -14.48
N MET A 61 -16.18 2.91 -14.27
CA MET A 61 -16.10 3.97 -15.29
C MET A 61 -15.16 5.07 -14.82
N SER A 62 -14.70 5.93 -15.74
CA SER A 62 -13.92 7.11 -15.35
C SER A 62 -14.81 8.20 -14.72
N GLU A 63 -14.19 9.13 -13.99
CA GLU A 63 -14.86 10.31 -13.45
C GLU A 63 -15.58 11.12 -14.55
N GLU A 64 -14.88 11.37 -15.66
CA GLU A 64 -15.44 12.09 -16.81
C GLU A 64 -16.65 11.36 -17.41
N GLU A 65 -16.56 10.05 -17.58
CA GLU A 65 -17.65 9.25 -18.13
C GLU A 65 -18.89 9.30 -17.23
N VAL A 66 -18.71 9.19 -15.92
CA VAL A 66 -19.82 9.28 -14.96
C VAL A 66 -20.44 10.67 -14.97
N GLN A 67 -19.61 11.71 -14.96
CA GLN A 67 -20.10 13.09 -15.00
C GLN A 67 -20.93 13.34 -16.27
N ASN A 68 -20.41 12.95 -17.44
CA ASN A 68 -21.02 13.25 -18.73
C ASN A 68 -22.20 12.35 -19.09
N LYS A 69 -22.13 11.04 -18.77
CA LYS A 69 -23.11 10.04 -19.22
C LYS A 69 -24.21 9.77 -18.19
N LEU A 70 -23.94 9.97 -16.91
CA LEU A 70 -24.86 9.58 -15.83
C LEU A 70 -25.39 10.75 -15.01
N LEU A 71 -24.55 11.76 -14.73
CA LEU A 71 -24.90 12.82 -13.78
C LEU A 71 -25.33 14.14 -14.42
N LYS A 72 -25.06 14.33 -15.72
CA LYS A 72 -25.39 15.56 -16.45
C LYS A 72 -26.88 15.90 -16.33
N GLY A 73 -27.18 17.03 -15.69
CA GLY A 73 -28.54 17.53 -15.47
C GLY A 73 -29.22 17.02 -14.19
N ILE A 74 -28.59 16.11 -13.43
CA ILE A 74 -29.10 15.57 -12.17
C ILE A 74 -28.09 15.71 -11.01
N GLU A 75 -27.13 16.63 -11.13
CA GLU A 75 -26.04 16.84 -10.16
C GLU A 75 -26.54 17.22 -8.75
N HIS A 76 -27.78 17.72 -8.67
CA HIS A 76 -28.47 18.05 -7.43
C HIS A 76 -29.08 16.81 -6.73
N LEU A 77 -29.20 15.67 -7.41
CA LEU A 77 -29.77 14.42 -6.90
C LEU A 77 -28.71 13.34 -6.67
N ALA A 78 -27.60 13.37 -7.42
CA ALA A 78 -26.48 12.47 -7.25
C ALA A 78 -25.15 13.13 -7.61
N CYS A 79 -24.08 12.72 -6.94
CA CYS A 79 -22.73 13.20 -7.18
C CYS A 79 -21.69 12.09 -7.04
N ILE A 80 -20.50 12.33 -7.57
CA ILE A 80 -19.34 11.45 -7.37
C ILE A 80 -18.88 11.61 -5.92
N ALA A 81 -18.89 10.50 -5.17
CA ALA A 81 -18.46 10.44 -3.78
C ALA A 81 -16.98 10.03 -3.64
N VAL A 82 -16.49 9.22 -4.57
CA VAL A 82 -15.13 8.65 -4.51
C VAL A 82 -14.61 8.47 -5.93
N VAL A 83 -13.38 8.90 -6.17
CA VAL A 83 -12.58 8.56 -7.35
C VAL A 83 -11.43 7.67 -6.86
N ASN A 84 -11.62 6.35 -6.96
CA ASN A 84 -10.66 5.36 -6.46
C ASN A 84 -9.52 5.14 -7.43
N SER A 85 -9.81 5.16 -8.72
CA SER A 85 -8.84 4.92 -9.79
C SER A 85 -9.32 5.55 -11.10
N PRO A 86 -8.51 5.52 -12.17
CA PRO A 86 -8.92 6.01 -13.50
C PRO A 86 -10.19 5.35 -14.05
N ARG A 87 -10.57 4.18 -13.53
CA ARG A 87 -11.70 3.37 -14.01
C ARG A 87 -12.62 2.91 -12.88
N SER A 88 -12.52 3.48 -11.69
CA SER A 88 -13.31 3.08 -10.53
C SER A 88 -13.78 4.31 -9.76
N VAL A 89 -15.09 4.54 -9.79
CA VAL A 89 -15.73 5.64 -9.08
C VAL A 89 -16.92 5.14 -8.26
N THR A 90 -17.27 5.88 -7.21
CA THR A 90 -18.48 5.64 -6.45
C THR A 90 -19.41 6.85 -6.56
N ILE A 91 -20.65 6.60 -6.95
CA ILE A 91 -21.72 7.60 -7.01
C ILE A 91 -22.52 7.53 -5.71
N SER A 92 -22.96 8.67 -5.20
CA SER A 92 -23.83 8.75 -4.03
C SER A 92 -24.96 9.74 -4.27
N GLY A 93 -26.11 9.49 -3.66
CA GLY A 93 -27.28 10.36 -3.82
C GLY A 93 -28.55 9.75 -3.24
N ASP A 94 -29.68 10.27 -3.71
CA ASP A 94 -31.00 9.77 -3.35
C ASP A 94 -31.20 8.33 -3.87
N GLU A 95 -31.87 7.51 -3.06
CA GLU A 95 -32.06 6.08 -3.32
C GLU A 95 -32.69 5.82 -4.70
N LYS A 96 -33.77 6.54 -5.03
CA LYS A 96 -34.45 6.38 -6.32
C LYS A 96 -33.53 6.73 -7.50
N THR A 97 -32.77 7.82 -7.39
CA THR A 97 -31.83 8.25 -8.42
C THR A 97 -30.71 7.24 -8.61
N ILE A 98 -30.17 6.67 -7.53
CA ILE A 98 -29.16 5.62 -7.61
C ILE A 98 -29.73 4.34 -8.25
N ASP A 99 -30.98 3.99 -7.95
CA ASP A 99 -31.66 2.85 -8.57
C ASP A 99 -31.87 3.07 -10.08
N GLU A 100 -32.28 4.27 -10.49
CA GLU A 100 -32.41 4.66 -11.91
C GLU A 100 -31.07 4.63 -12.65
N ILE A 101 -30.00 5.19 -12.06
CA ILE A 101 -28.64 5.11 -12.61
C ILE A 101 -28.21 3.65 -12.78
N GLN A 102 -28.49 2.79 -11.79
CA GLN A 102 -28.17 1.37 -11.88
C GLN A 102 -28.94 0.67 -13.01
N GLN A 103 -30.21 1.03 -13.25
CA GLN A 103 -31.01 0.51 -14.37
C GLN A 103 -30.46 0.97 -15.72
N ILE A 104 -30.14 2.26 -15.87
CA ILE A 104 -29.50 2.82 -17.07
C ILE A 104 -28.21 2.07 -17.37
N LEU A 105 -27.35 1.89 -16.37
CA LEU A 105 -26.10 1.13 -16.51
C LEU A 105 -26.33 -0.35 -16.84
N SER A 106 -27.48 -0.93 -16.48
CA SER A 106 -27.81 -2.32 -16.83
C SER A 106 -28.22 -2.46 -18.30
N VAL A 107 -28.90 -1.46 -18.85
CA VAL A 107 -29.39 -1.47 -20.24
C VAL A 107 -28.35 -0.95 -21.22
N ALA A 108 -27.80 0.25 -20.97
CA ALA A 108 -26.89 0.93 -21.90
C ALA A 108 -25.44 0.43 -21.81
N TYR A 109 -25.04 -0.13 -20.66
CA TYR A 109 -23.65 -0.53 -20.38
C TYR A 109 -23.58 -1.90 -19.67
N PRO A 110 -24.12 -2.98 -20.26
CA PRO A 110 -24.30 -4.27 -19.57
C PRO A 110 -23.00 -4.87 -19.02
N ASN A 111 -21.86 -4.60 -19.67
CA ASN A 111 -20.54 -5.11 -19.30
C ASN A 111 -19.81 -4.25 -18.24
N VAL A 112 -20.36 -3.09 -17.86
CA VAL A 112 -19.78 -2.24 -16.80
C VAL A 112 -20.11 -2.85 -15.44
N PHE A 113 -19.07 -3.13 -14.66
CA PHE A 113 -19.23 -3.55 -13.27
C PHE A 113 -19.93 -2.44 -12.47
N LYS A 114 -20.91 -2.86 -11.69
CA LYS A 114 -21.71 -2.00 -10.82
C LYS A 114 -22.13 -2.77 -9.58
N ALA A 115 -21.94 -2.17 -8.41
CA ALA A 115 -22.28 -2.80 -7.14
C ALA A 115 -22.80 -1.78 -6.13
N ARG A 116 -24.00 -2.03 -5.60
CA ARG A 116 -24.56 -1.22 -4.52
C ARG A 116 -23.79 -1.49 -3.23
N LEU A 117 -23.35 -0.43 -2.56
CA LEU A 117 -22.69 -0.56 -1.27
C LEU A 117 -23.71 -0.89 -0.19
N ARG A 118 -23.35 -1.75 0.76
CA ARG A 118 -24.23 -2.17 1.88
C ARG A 118 -24.24 -1.12 3.00
N ILE A 119 -24.65 0.09 2.65
CA ILE A 119 -24.74 1.25 3.53
C ILE A 119 -26.01 2.04 3.19
N GLU A 120 -26.62 2.62 4.21
CA GLU A 120 -27.90 3.34 4.09
C GLU A 120 -27.72 4.87 4.09
N ASN A 121 -26.53 5.33 3.71
CA ASN A 121 -26.12 6.72 3.70
C ASN A 121 -25.52 7.08 2.33
N ALA A 122 -25.73 8.31 1.87
CA ALA A 122 -25.01 8.89 0.74
C ALA A 122 -23.84 9.75 1.25
N PHE A 123 -22.75 9.10 1.69
CA PHE A 123 -21.55 9.83 2.13
C PHE A 123 -20.96 10.66 0.99
N HIS A 124 -20.24 11.74 1.33
CA HIS A 124 -19.54 12.59 0.35
C HIS A 124 -20.50 13.26 -0.65
N SER A 125 -21.68 13.63 -0.17
CA SER A 125 -22.77 14.20 -0.98
C SER A 125 -23.46 15.37 -0.30
N TYR A 126 -24.32 16.05 -1.05
CA TYR A 126 -25.19 17.12 -0.52
C TYR A 126 -26.08 16.65 0.63
N GLN A 127 -26.37 15.34 0.78
CA GLN A 127 -27.12 14.85 1.94
C GLN A 127 -26.38 15.09 3.26
N MET A 128 -25.04 15.23 3.25
CA MET A 128 -24.28 15.57 4.44
C MET A 128 -24.56 16.99 4.95
N ASN A 129 -25.17 17.87 4.13
CA ASN A 129 -25.58 19.22 4.55
C ASN A 129 -26.82 19.22 5.46
N ARG A 130 -27.53 18.08 5.58
CA ARG A 130 -28.74 17.96 6.40
C ARG A 130 -28.41 17.97 7.90
N PHE A 131 -29.41 18.24 8.73
CA PHE A 131 -29.35 18.12 10.20
C PHE A 131 -28.23 18.93 10.88
N ASP A 132 -27.84 20.06 10.27
CA ASP A 132 -26.80 20.98 10.76
C ASP A 132 -25.46 20.29 11.08
N ILE A 133 -25.12 19.22 10.35
CA ILE A 133 -23.92 18.42 10.59
C ILE A 133 -22.66 19.30 10.53
N GLU A 134 -22.54 20.18 9.53
CA GLU A 134 -21.42 21.11 9.39
C GLU A 134 -21.24 21.95 10.66
N LYS A 135 -22.30 22.65 11.07
CA LYS A 135 -22.26 23.54 12.22
C LYS A 135 -21.88 22.81 13.51
N GLU A 136 -22.47 21.64 13.75
CA GLU A 136 -22.16 20.85 14.95
C GLU A 136 -20.75 20.25 14.90
N MET A 137 -20.27 19.86 13.72
CA MET A 137 -18.90 19.36 13.52
C MET A 137 -17.88 20.45 13.83
N LEU A 138 -18.04 21.64 13.24
CA LEU A 138 -17.17 22.78 13.48
C LEU A 138 -17.14 23.15 14.97
N SER A 139 -18.31 23.17 15.62
CA SER A 139 -18.41 23.42 17.07
C SER A 139 -17.73 22.33 17.91
N SER A 140 -17.93 21.06 17.57
CA SER A 140 -17.39 19.91 18.30
C SER A 140 -15.87 19.79 18.23
N LEU A 141 -15.30 20.21 17.10
CA LEU A 141 -13.87 20.08 16.78
C LEU A 141 -13.15 21.43 16.83
N LYS A 142 -13.76 22.47 17.40
CA LYS A 142 -13.22 23.84 17.45
C LYS A 142 -11.83 23.96 18.10
N ASP A 143 -11.53 23.07 19.05
CA ASP A 143 -10.27 23.09 19.79
C ASP A 143 -9.14 22.32 19.06
N ILE A 144 -9.48 21.57 18.00
CA ILE A 144 -8.51 20.80 17.22
C ILE A 144 -7.83 21.73 16.23
N ARG A 145 -6.55 22.01 16.46
CA ARG A 145 -5.74 22.79 15.52
C ARG A 145 -5.40 21.99 14.27
N GLY A 146 -5.13 20.69 14.41
CA GLY A 146 -4.78 19.81 13.28
C GLY A 146 -3.46 20.16 12.59
N LEU A 147 -2.55 20.84 13.28
CA LEU A 147 -1.18 21.13 12.81
C LEU A 147 -0.20 20.10 13.40
N PRO A 148 1.04 20.00 12.87
CA PRO A 148 2.05 19.14 13.47
C PRO A 148 2.20 19.40 14.97
N ILE A 149 2.10 18.34 15.76
CA ILE A 149 2.19 18.41 17.21
C ILE A 149 3.61 18.75 17.63
N GLN A 150 3.75 19.76 18.49
CA GLN A 150 5.06 20.18 19.03
C GLN A 150 5.47 19.37 20.27
N ASP A 151 4.50 18.97 21.09
CA ASP A 151 4.75 18.14 22.28
C ASP A 151 4.98 16.68 21.88
N GLN A 152 6.24 16.25 21.92
CA GLN A 152 6.63 14.89 21.56
C GLN A 152 5.92 13.80 22.37
N LYS A 153 5.42 14.11 23.58
CA LYS A 153 4.68 13.14 24.40
C LYS A 153 3.30 12.79 23.84
N GLN A 154 2.74 13.67 23.00
CA GLN A 154 1.43 13.48 22.37
C GLN A 154 1.53 12.84 20.99
N ILE A 155 2.74 12.74 20.43
CA ILE A 155 3.01 12.10 19.15
C ILE A 155 3.01 10.59 19.34
N PHE A 156 2.26 9.87 18.50
CA PHE A 156 2.22 8.40 18.52
C PHE A 156 3.61 7.76 18.39
N ASN A 157 4.40 8.20 17.40
CA ASN A 157 5.77 7.77 17.20
C ASN A 157 6.56 8.83 16.39
N PRO A 158 7.73 9.29 16.87
CA PRO A 158 8.51 10.34 16.19
C PRO A 158 9.00 9.99 14.79
N ILE A 159 9.19 8.70 14.47
CA ILE A 159 9.61 8.27 13.13
C ILE A 159 8.41 8.32 12.18
N CYS A 160 7.25 7.81 12.61
CA CYS A 160 6.01 7.92 11.84
C CYS A 160 5.59 9.37 11.58
N ALA A 161 5.80 10.29 12.53
CA ALA A 161 5.48 11.70 12.37
C ALA A 161 6.31 12.42 11.29
N LYS A 162 7.40 11.81 10.82
CA LYS A 162 8.19 12.31 9.68
C LYS A 162 7.68 11.82 8.33
N ALA A 163 6.76 10.85 8.32
CA ALA A 163 6.18 10.34 7.08
C ALA A 163 5.35 11.41 6.40
N LYS A 164 5.40 11.46 5.07
CA LYS A 164 4.60 12.41 4.29
C LYS A 164 3.12 11.99 4.33
N LEU A 165 2.25 12.90 4.76
CA LEU A 165 0.82 12.67 4.79
C LEU A 165 0.19 13.12 3.47
N TYR A 166 -0.53 12.25 2.78
CA TYR A 166 -1.30 12.57 1.58
C TYR A 166 -2.78 12.55 1.91
N SER A 167 -3.48 13.59 1.46
CA SER A 167 -4.89 13.82 1.77
C SER A 167 -5.78 13.28 0.66
N SER A 168 -6.70 12.39 1.00
CA SER A 168 -7.75 11.98 0.06
C SER A 168 -8.84 13.05 -0.14
N VAL A 169 -8.80 14.15 0.62
CA VAL A 169 -9.68 15.31 0.42
C VAL A 169 -9.12 16.28 -0.62
N ILE A 170 -7.80 16.49 -0.60
CA ILE A 170 -7.11 17.48 -1.44
C ILE A 170 -6.56 16.80 -2.71
N GLY A 171 -6.24 15.51 -2.66
CA GLY A 171 -5.65 14.76 -3.76
C GLY A 171 -4.12 14.88 -3.87
N GLU A 172 -3.46 15.45 -2.87
CA GLU A 172 -2.01 15.71 -2.88
C GLU A 172 -1.39 15.61 -1.47
N GLN A 173 -0.07 15.84 -1.40
CA GLN A 173 0.65 15.88 -0.12
C GLN A 173 0.16 17.04 0.75
N MET A 174 -0.15 16.75 1.99
CA MET A 174 -0.49 17.73 3.01
C MET A 174 0.77 18.37 3.58
N ASN A 175 0.93 19.67 3.37
CA ASN A 175 2.02 20.42 3.97
C ASN A 175 1.78 20.72 5.46
N ASP A 176 2.83 21.13 6.17
CA ASP A 176 2.79 21.40 7.61
C ASP A 176 1.94 22.61 8.01
N ASN A 177 1.58 23.47 7.06
CA ASN A 177 0.78 24.67 7.28
C ASN A 177 -0.73 24.44 7.04
N ILE A 178 -1.12 23.32 6.44
CA ILE A 178 -2.53 22.97 6.22
C ILE A 178 -3.04 22.22 7.47
N PRO A 179 -4.04 22.77 8.18
CA PRO A 179 -4.59 22.13 9.37
C PRO A 179 -5.63 21.05 9.04
N VAL A 180 -5.58 19.91 9.72
CA VAL A 180 -6.68 18.91 9.78
C VAL A 180 -7.68 19.23 10.89
N ASN A 181 -8.19 20.47 10.88
CA ASN A 181 -9.13 20.99 11.87
C ASN A 181 -10.60 20.68 11.50
N GLY A 182 -11.56 21.25 12.25
CA GLY A 182 -12.98 21.06 11.98
C GLY A 182 -13.41 21.32 10.53
N GLN A 183 -12.82 22.31 9.85
CA GLN A 183 -13.13 22.61 8.45
C GLN A 183 -12.65 21.50 7.52
N TYR A 184 -11.44 20.98 7.77
CA TYR A 184 -10.93 19.83 7.03
C TYR A 184 -11.82 18.60 7.21
N TRP A 185 -12.27 18.32 8.43
CA TRP A 185 -13.14 17.17 8.71
C TRP A 185 -14.53 17.33 8.08
N TRP A 186 -15.05 18.55 7.99
CA TRP A 186 -16.26 18.81 7.22
C TRP A 186 -16.04 18.52 5.74
N SER A 187 -14.95 19.03 5.15
CA SER A 187 -14.58 18.70 3.78
C SER A 187 -14.39 17.19 3.56
N ASN A 188 -13.76 16.46 4.50
CA ASN A 188 -13.62 14.99 4.45
C ASN A 188 -14.98 14.27 4.45
N VAL A 189 -15.99 14.79 5.14
CA VAL A 189 -17.33 14.19 5.17
C VAL A 189 -18.15 14.55 3.94
N ARG A 190 -17.97 15.76 3.40
CA ARG A 190 -18.84 16.33 2.39
C ARG A 190 -18.32 16.19 0.96
N GLN A 191 -17.02 16.33 0.75
CA GLN A 191 -16.43 16.36 -0.59
C GLN A 191 -16.05 14.96 -1.08
N ALA A 192 -15.87 14.83 -2.40
CA ALA A 192 -15.46 13.58 -3.01
C ALA A 192 -14.07 13.15 -2.52
N VAL A 193 -13.90 11.86 -2.27
CA VAL A 193 -12.60 11.25 -1.93
C VAL A 193 -11.76 11.13 -3.21
N ARG A 194 -10.70 11.93 -3.30
CA ARG A 194 -9.70 11.99 -4.38
C ARG A 194 -8.58 10.97 -4.18
N PHE A 195 -8.94 9.70 -3.98
CA PHE A 195 -7.96 8.64 -3.68
C PHE A 195 -7.01 8.37 -4.86
N TYR A 196 -7.53 8.38 -6.10
CA TYR A 196 -6.72 8.27 -7.31
C TYR A 196 -5.64 9.35 -7.36
N ASP A 197 -6.03 10.62 -7.24
CA ASP A 197 -5.09 11.76 -7.32
C ASP A 197 -3.99 11.65 -6.25
N ALA A 198 -4.37 11.30 -5.02
CA ALA A 198 -3.43 11.16 -3.92
C ALA A 198 -2.46 9.97 -4.12
N ILE A 199 -2.90 8.84 -4.67
CA ILE A 199 -2.01 7.72 -5.02
C ILE A 199 -1.06 8.11 -6.17
N ALA A 200 -1.56 8.80 -7.20
CA ALA A 200 -0.74 9.28 -8.30
C ALA A 200 0.34 10.26 -7.81
N ALA A 201 0.01 11.14 -6.87
CA ALA A 201 0.96 12.03 -6.22
C ALA A 201 2.04 11.24 -5.45
N ILE A 202 1.66 10.26 -4.63
CA ILE A 202 2.61 9.40 -3.90
C ILE A 202 3.59 8.70 -4.85
N ILE A 203 3.09 8.13 -5.95
CA ILE A 203 3.93 7.42 -6.92
C ILE A 203 4.94 8.40 -7.55
N LYS A 204 4.50 9.61 -7.89
CA LYS A 204 5.34 10.61 -8.53
C LYS A 204 6.38 11.20 -7.57
N ASP A 205 5.97 11.52 -6.34
CA ASP A 205 6.79 12.26 -5.38
C ASP A 205 7.79 11.35 -4.64
N GLU A 206 7.44 10.08 -4.41
CA GLU A 206 8.24 9.14 -3.62
C GLU A 206 8.82 7.97 -4.43
N ALA A 207 8.47 7.85 -5.72
CA ALA A 207 8.71 6.63 -6.50
C ALA A 207 8.20 5.35 -5.78
N ALA A 208 7.09 5.48 -5.05
CA ALA A 208 6.57 4.42 -4.21
C ALA A 208 6.11 3.21 -5.04
N ASN A 209 6.63 2.03 -4.71
CA ASN A 209 6.31 0.76 -5.35
C ASN A 209 5.85 -0.34 -4.36
N VAL A 210 5.72 -0.01 -3.07
CA VAL A 210 5.22 -0.90 -2.02
C VAL A 210 4.11 -0.21 -1.25
N PHE A 211 2.95 -0.88 -1.14
CA PHE A 211 1.76 -0.39 -0.45
C PHE A 211 1.30 -1.43 0.56
N LEU A 212 1.17 -1.03 1.83
CA LEU A 212 0.66 -1.88 2.91
C LEU A 212 -0.71 -1.36 3.36
N GLU A 213 -1.79 -2.10 3.05
CA GLU A 213 -3.15 -1.75 3.43
C GLU A 213 -3.44 -2.21 4.87
N ILE A 214 -3.51 -1.25 5.80
CA ILE A 214 -3.86 -1.50 7.21
C ILE A 214 -5.39 -1.50 7.36
N SER A 215 -6.00 -2.65 7.16
CA SER A 215 -7.46 -2.82 7.19
C SER A 215 -7.87 -4.23 7.64
N PRO A 216 -9.13 -4.45 8.07
CA PRO A 216 -9.64 -5.77 8.40
C PRO A 216 -9.86 -6.67 7.17
N HIS A 217 -9.84 -6.09 5.97
CA HIS A 217 -9.94 -6.80 4.70
C HIS A 217 -9.48 -5.88 3.56
N PRO A 218 -8.62 -6.33 2.63
CA PRO A 218 -8.14 -5.49 1.53
C PRO A 218 -9.28 -5.09 0.60
N VAL A 219 -9.41 -3.80 0.34
CA VAL A 219 -10.39 -3.26 -0.62
C VAL A 219 -9.79 -2.29 -1.63
N LEU A 220 -8.56 -1.80 -1.41
CA LEU A 220 -7.97 -0.75 -2.24
C LEU A 220 -6.96 -1.29 -3.26
N GLY A 221 -6.53 -2.55 -3.14
CA GLY A 221 -5.42 -3.08 -3.94
C GLY A 221 -5.63 -3.04 -5.46
N THR A 222 -6.85 -3.30 -5.95
CA THR A 222 -7.16 -3.15 -7.38
C THR A 222 -7.00 -1.71 -7.83
N SER A 223 -7.54 -0.75 -7.07
CA SER A 223 -7.47 0.67 -7.38
C SER A 223 -6.03 1.19 -7.36
N ILE A 224 -5.23 0.81 -6.36
CA ILE A 224 -3.81 1.15 -6.29
C ILE A 224 -3.05 0.64 -7.52
N ARG A 225 -3.31 -0.60 -7.95
CA ARG A 225 -2.68 -1.18 -9.14
C ARG A 225 -3.04 -0.40 -10.41
N GLU A 226 -4.31 -0.08 -10.61
CA GLU A 226 -4.77 0.71 -11.77
C GLU A 226 -4.13 2.11 -11.79
N CYS A 227 -4.01 2.76 -10.62
CA CYS A 227 -3.33 4.05 -10.51
C CYS A 227 -1.84 3.94 -10.87
N TYR A 228 -1.17 2.89 -10.39
CA TYR A 228 0.25 2.64 -10.66
C TYR A 228 0.53 2.36 -12.13
N GLU A 229 -0.28 1.51 -12.77
CA GLU A 229 -0.15 1.16 -14.18
C GLU A 229 -0.29 2.39 -15.09
N LEU A 230 -1.22 3.30 -14.77
CA LEU A 230 -1.40 4.53 -15.54
C LEU A 230 -0.27 5.55 -15.29
N THR A 231 0.16 5.70 -14.04
CA THR A 231 1.12 6.76 -13.64
C THR A 231 2.56 6.38 -13.99
N ASN A 232 2.93 5.10 -13.92
CA ASN A 232 4.33 4.64 -14.02
C ASN A 232 4.67 3.99 -15.39
N GLN A 233 4.08 4.50 -16.48
CA GLN A 233 4.24 4.10 -17.90
C GLN A 233 5.34 3.04 -18.19
N GLN A 234 4.96 1.75 -18.08
CA GLN A 234 5.63 0.54 -18.59
C GLN A 234 7.10 0.22 -18.23
N GLN A 235 7.83 1.02 -17.42
CA GLN A 235 9.27 0.77 -17.16
C GLN A 235 9.62 0.17 -15.78
N SER A 236 8.63 -0.15 -14.95
CA SER A 236 8.86 -0.72 -13.62
C SER A 236 8.07 -2.00 -13.38
N PRO A 237 8.55 -2.91 -12.51
CA PRO A 237 7.77 -4.04 -12.05
C PRO A 237 6.44 -3.57 -11.41
N PRO A 238 5.40 -4.44 -11.39
CA PRO A 238 4.14 -4.12 -10.73
C PRO A 238 4.38 -3.81 -9.24
N PRO A 239 3.52 -2.97 -8.62
CA PRO A 239 3.70 -2.60 -7.23
C PRO A 239 3.42 -3.79 -6.32
N LEU A 240 4.17 -3.89 -5.23
CA LEU A 240 3.89 -4.84 -4.15
C LEU A 240 2.77 -4.28 -3.28
N ILE A 241 1.60 -4.93 -3.29
CA ILE A 241 0.44 -4.50 -2.52
C ILE A 241 0.09 -5.59 -1.50
N LEU A 242 0.16 -5.25 -0.22
CA LEU A 242 0.09 -6.20 0.89
C LEU A 242 -1.07 -5.87 1.82
N PRO A 243 -1.94 -6.85 2.15
CA PRO A 243 -2.97 -6.67 3.18
C PRO A 243 -2.41 -6.92 4.58
N THR A 244 -2.95 -6.26 5.61
CA THR A 244 -2.69 -6.69 7.01
C THR A 244 -3.58 -7.83 7.46
N LEU A 245 -4.86 -7.83 7.06
CA LEU A 245 -5.85 -8.83 7.47
C LEU A 245 -6.77 -9.16 6.31
N LYS A 246 -7.38 -10.35 6.33
CA LYS A 246 -8.38 -10.76 5.35
C LYS A 246 -9.52 -11.50 6.04
N ARG A 247 -10.75 -11.12 5.72
CA ARG A 247 -11.97 -11.70 6.27
C ARG A 247 -11.97 -13.23 6.12
N LYS A 248 -12.31 -13.93 7.21
CA LYS A 248 -12.35 -15.41 7.30
C LYS A 248 -10.99 -16.10 7.09
N GLU A 249 -9.88 -15.37 7.20
CA GLU A 249 -8.54 -15.94 7.22
C GLU A 249 -7.90 -15.74 8.60
N ASN A 250 -6.87 -16.53 8.89
CA ASN A 250 -6.14 -16.42 10.15
C ASN A 250 -5.30 -15.14 10.18
N GLU A 251 -5.59 -14.25 11.13
CA GLU A 251 -4.95 -12.93 11.26
C GLU A 251 -3.41 -12.99 11.32
N GLN A 252 -2.85 -13.99 12.02
CA GLN A 252 -1.41 -14.12 12.21
C GLN A 252 -0.75 -14.61 10.93
N ILE A 253 -1.33 -15.62 10.29
CA ILE A 253 -0.81 -16.16 9.02
C ILE A 253 -0.86 -15.06 7.95
N THR A 254 -1.99 -14.35 7.79
CA THR A 254 -2.12 -13.28 6.80
C THR A 254 -1.08 -12.18 7.04
N LEU A 255 -0.98 -11.67 8.28
CA LEU A 255 -0.05 -10.59 8.59
C LEU A 255 1.40 -11.03 8.39
N LEU A 256 1.82 -12.18 8.93
CA LEU A 256 3.20 -12.67 8.81
C LEU A 256 3.58 -13.02 7.38
N THR A 257 2.63 -13.51 6.58
CA THR A 257 2.86 -13.75 5.14
C THR A 257 3.09 -12.43 4.39
N SER A 258 2.33 -11.39 4.72
CA SER A 258 2.56 -10.04 4.17
C SER A 258 3.91 -9.47 4.64
N LEU A 259 4.28 -9.68 5.90
CA LEU A 259 5.58 -9.24 6.40
C LEU A 259 6.75 -9.96 5.71
N ALA A 260 6.65 -11.27 5.50
CA ALA A 260 7.67 -12.04 4.81
C ALA A 260 7.88 -11.57 3.36
N GLN A 261 6.84 -11.05 2.72
CA GLN A 261 6.93 -10.40 1.40
C GLN A 261 7.50 -8.99 1.48
N LEU A 262 7.17 -8.23 2.53
CA LEU A 262 7.64 -6.86 2.74
C LEU A 262 9.14 -6.82 3.08
N THR A 263 9.60 -7.70 3.94
CA THR A 263 10.97 -7.71 4.43
C THR A 263 11.38 -9.07 4.99
N THR A 264 12.64 -9.44 4.76
CA THR A 264 13.29 -10.57 5.44
C THR A 264 14.09 -10.12 6.67
N SER A 265 13.90 -8.87 7.14
CA SER A 265 14.67 -8.28 8.24
C SER A 265 14.65 -9.13 9.51
N PHE A 266 15.84 -9.51 9.96
CA PHE A 266 16.04 -10.23 11.23
C PHE A 266 15.36 -9.55 12.41
N HIS A 267 15.34 -8.22 12.46
CA HIS A 267 14.75 -7.45 13.55
C HIS A 267 13.23 -7.66 13.68
N VAL A 268 12.52 -7.83 12.56
CA VAL A 268 11.08 -8.12 12.56
C VAL A 268 10.82 -9.47 13.21
N TRP A 269 11.57 -10.50 12.79
CA TRP A 269 11.45 -11.86 13.31
C TRP A 269 11.89 -11.95 14.77
N GLN A 270 12.98 -11.31 15.16
CA GLN A 270 13.46 -11.24 16.53
C GLN A 270 12.39 -10.64 17.47
N GLN A 271 11.78 -9.51 17.09
CA GLN A 271 10.71 -8.89 17.89
C GLN A 271 9.44 -9.74 17.94
N TYR A 272 9.07 -10.37 16.82
CA TYR A 272 7.93 -11.29 16.78
C TYR A 272 8.09 -12.46 17.75
N PHE A 273 9.26 -13.12 17.77
CA PHE A 273 9.52 -14.24 18.68
C PHE A 273 9.65 -13.79 20.14
N HIS A 274 10.29 -12.64 20.39
CA HIS A 274 10.46 -12.11 21.74
C HIS A 274 9.11 -11.79 22.42
N THR A 275 8.20 -11.13 21.70
CA THR A 275 6.89 -10.69 22.24
C THR A 275 5.92 -11.82 22.55
N ARG A 276 6.09 -13.00 21.95
CA ARG A 276 5.17 -14.12 22.16
C ARG A 276 5.54 -15.07 23.29
N GLN A 277 6.65 -14.85 24.02
CA GLN A 277 7.16 -15.78 25.03
C GLN A 277 7.19 -17.24 24.54
N ILE A 278 7.33 -17.45 23.22
CA ILE A 278 7.51 -18.78 22.66
C ILE A 278 8.95 -19.13 22.99
N LEU A 279 9.09 -19.71 24.18
CA LEU A 279 10.28 -20.19 24.87
C LEU A 279 11.10 -19.10 25.60
N PRO A 280 11.49 -19.34 26.87
CA PRO A 280 12.57 -18.58 27.47
C PRO A 280 13.82 -18.86 26.63
N LEU A 281 14.34 -17.82 25.97
CA LEU A 281 15.57 -17.82 25.18
C LEU A 281 16.80 -18.07 26.08
N LYS A 282 16.85 -19.21 26.78
CA LYS A 282 17.98 -19.53 27.65
C LYS A 282 19.19 -19.98 26.84
N ASN A 283 19.00 -20.72 25.74
CA ASN A 283 20.08 -21.15 24.85
C ASN A 283 19.64 -20.98 23.38
N HIS A 284 20.07 -19.90 22.72
CA HIS A 284 19.85 -19.73 21.28
C HIS A 284 20.55 -20.83 20.46
N GLU A 285 21.67 -21.36 20.94
CA GLU A 285 22.56 -22.26 20.20
C GLU A 285 21.91 -23.63 19.89
N GLU A 286 21.09 -24.18 20.78
CA GLU A 286 20.51 -25.53 20.65
C GLU A 286 19.55 -25.71 19.46
N TYR A 287 19.00 -24.64 18.88
CA TYR A 287 18.05 -24.72 17.76
C TYR A 287 18.67 -24.52 16.37
N PHE A 288 19.86 -23.94 16.27
CA PHE A 288 20.46 -23.59 14.97
C PHE A 288 21.45 -24.63 14.44
N ASP A 289 21.84 -25.62 15.25
CA ASP A 289 22.88 -26.60 14.91
C ASP A 289 22.50 -27.58 13.78
N ASN A 290 21.24 -27.61 13.33
CA ASN A 290 20.74 -28.57 12.33
C ASN A 290 20.25 -27.95 11.01
N PHE A 291 20.52 -26.67 10.74
CA PHE A 291 20.21 -26.09 9.43
C PHE A 291 21.30 -26.40 8.41
N PRO A 292 20.94 -26.72 7.16
CA PRO A 292 21.95 -26.86 6.11
C PRO A 292 22.73 -25.55 5.99
N LEU A 293 24.06 -25.66 5.89
CA LEU A 293 24.90 -24.51 5.57
C LEU A 293 24.47 -23.89 4.24
N TYR A 294 24.85 -22.63 4.04
CA TYR A 294 24.60 -21.92 2.80
C TYR A 294 25.02 -22.78 1.60
N LYS A 295 24.06 -23.05 0.69
CA LYS A 295 24.30 -23.83 -0.51
C LYS A 295 25.04 -22.96 -1.53
N PHE A 296 26.37 -22.96 -1.46
CA PHE A 296 27.20 -22.24 -2.41
C PHE A 296 26.88 -22.67 -3.85
N HIS A 297 26.68 -21.69 -4.73
CA HIS A 297 26.62 -21.92 -6.17
C HIS A 297 28.05 -22.06 -6.70
N LEU A 298 28.62 -23.25 -6.54
CA LEU A 298 30.01 -23.53 -6.89
C LEU A 298 30.20 -23.46 -8.40
N SER A 299 31.13 -22.61 -8.83
CA SER A 299 31.63 -22.58 -10.20
C SER A 299 33.13 -22.82 -10.17
N PRO A 300 33.70 -23.61 -11.09
CA PRO A 300 35.15 -23.77 -11.17
C PRO A 300 35.82 -22.44 -11.51
N CYS A 301 36.35 -21.74 -10.51
CA CYS A 301 37.15 -20.53 -10.70
C CYS A 301 38.63 -20.93 -10.71
N TRP A 302 39.04 -21.63 -11.76
CA TRP A 302 40.42 -22.05 -11.95
C TRP A 302 40.94 -21.51 -13.28
N TYR A 303 41.90 -20.59 -13.23
CA TYR A 303 42.59 -20.11 -14.42
C TYR A 303 43.80 -21.00 -14.68
N GLU A 304 43.61 -22.05 -15.47
CA GLU A 304 44.71 -22.87 -15.95
C GLU A 304 45.27 -22.29 -17.25
N SER A 305 46.55 -21.95 -17.27
CA SER A 305 47.22 -21.60 -18.52
C SER A 305 47.28 -22.82 -19.45
N LYS A 306 47.32 -22.58 -20.77
CA LYS A 306 47.46 -23.68 -21.74
C LYS A 306 48.68 -24.56 -21.44
N ASP A 307 49.83 -23.95 -21.10
CA ASP A 307 51.05 -24.68 -20.76
C ASP A 307 50.88 -25.55 -19.51
N SER A 308 50.23 -25.03 -18.46
CA SER A 308 49.92 -25.80 -17.25
C SER A 308 48.97 -26.96 -17.55
N SER A 309 47.98 -26.74 -18.42
CA SER A 309 47.03 -27.78 -18.83
C SER A 309 47.73 -28.89 -19.62
N ILE A 310 48.64 -28.52 -20.53
CA ILE A 310 49.45 -29.45 -21.32
C ILE A 310 50.34 -30.28 -20.39
N GLN A 311 51.04 -29.67 -19.44
CA GLN A 311 51.88 -30.40 -18.48
C GLN A 311 51.07 -31.34 -17.59
N ARG A 312 49.92 -30.89 -17.08
CA ARG A 312 49.04 -31.72 -16.24
C ARG A 312 48.45 -32.91 -17.01
N LEU A 313 48.09 -32.72 -18.28
CA LEU A 313 47.58 -33.77 -19.15
C LEU A 313 48.69 -34.68 -19.68
N ALA A 314 49.91 -34.17 -19.89
CA ALA A 314 51.05 -34.94 -20.38
C ALA A 314 51.44 -36.09 -19.45
N ASN A 315 51.33 -35.92 -18.13
CA ASN A 315 51.54 -37.01 -17.16
C ASN A 315 50.44 -38.10 -17.22
N ARG A 316 49.37 -37.89 -18.00
CA ARG A 316 48.27 -38.85 -18.23
C ARG A 316 48.21 -39.35 -19.68
N ILE A 317 49.03 -38.82 -20.58
CA ILE A 317 49.12 -39.25 -21.98
C ILE A 317 50.38 -40.13 -22.10
N PRO A 318 50.31 -41.30 -22.76
CA PRO A 318 51.49 -42.13 -22.98
C PRO A 318 52.58 -41.32 -23.69
N THR A 319 53.71 -41.14 -23.02
CA THR A 319 54.88 -40.44 -23.56
C THR A 319 55.57 -41.31 -24.59
N HIS A 320 55.96 -40.73 -25.74
CA HIS A 320 56.70 -41.49 -26.75
C HIS A 320 58.10 -41.82 -26.22
N PRO A 321 58.54 -43.09 -26.22
CA PRO A 321 59.72 -43.54 -25.48
C PRO A 321 61.05 -42.90 -25.93
N LEU A 322 61.11 -42.39 -27.17
CA LEU A 322 62.31 -41.73 -27.71
C LEU A 322 62.20 -40.20 -27.80
N LEU A 323 61.00 -39.64 -27.69
CA LEU A 323 60.76 -38.21 -27.97
C LEU A 323 60.22 -37.45 -26.75
N GLY A 324 59.66 -38.13 -25.75
CA GLY A 324 59.08 -37.50 -24.57
C GLY A 324 57.69 -36.90 -24.84
N ILE A 325 57.40 -35.75 -24.22
CA ILE A 325 56.09 -35.11 -24.21
C ILE A 325 55.97 -34.12 -25.38
N ARG A 326 54.95 -34.29 -26.22
CA ARG A 326 54.64 -33.33 -27.29
C ARG A 326 54.17 -31.99 -26.71
N GLN A 327 54.77 -30.89 -27.14
CA GLN A 327 54.33 -29.53 -26.81
C GLN A 327 53.23 -29.10 -27.78
N LEU A 328 52.12 -28.56 -27.29
CA LEU A 328 50.96 -28.14 -28.10
C LEU A 328 50.96 -26.62 -28.36
N ASN A 329 52.16 -26.04 -28.45
CA ASN A 329 52.34 -24.59 -28.40
C ASN A 329 52.14 -23.92 -29.76
N ASP A 330 52.07 -24.70 -30.86
CA ASP A 330 51.74 -24.19 -32.18
C ASP A 330 51.14 -25.29 -33.09
N GLN A 331 50.13 -24.97 -33.90
CA GLN A 331 49.44 -25.98 -34.74
C GLN A 331 50.23 -26.39 -35.99
N THR A 332 51.29 -25.65 -36.35
CA THR A 332 52.01 -25.81 -37.63
C THR A 332 53.35 -26.53 -37.52
N SER A 333 53.96 -26.65 -36.33
CA SER A 333 55.19 -27.41 -36.13
C SER A 333 55.12 -28.28 -34.88
N ALA A 334 55.39 -29.59 -35.03
CA ALA A 334 55.37 -30.52 -33.91
C ALA A 334 56.72 -30.47 -33.17
N THR A 335 56.70 -30.14 -31.89
CA THR A 335 57.88 -30.11 -31.02
C THR A 335 57.67 -31.02 -29.80
N TRP A 336 58.75 -31.64 -29.31
CA TRP A 336 58.73 -32.55 -28.17
C TRP A 336 59.78 -32.14 -27.15
N LYS A 337 59.48 -32.34 -25.86
CA LYS A 337 60.40 -32.12 -24.74
C LYS A 337 60.74 -33.48 -24.13
N SER A 338 62.02 -33.81 -24.06
CA SER A 338 62.48 -35.00 -23.32
C SER A 338 62.18 -34.82 -21.83
N LEU A 339 61.87 -35.92 -21.14
CA LEU A 339 61.77 -35.91 -19.68
C LEU A 339 63.11 -35.59 -19.04
#